data_AF-A0A8K0P966-F1
#
_entry.id   AF-A0A8K0P966-F1
#
_cell.length_a   1.000
_cell.length_b   1.000
_cell.length_c   1.000
_cell.angle_alpha   90.00
_cell.angle_beta   90.00
_cell.angle_gamma   90.00
#
_symmetry.space_group_name_H-M   'P 1'
#
loop_
_entity.id
_entity.type
_entity.pdbx_description
1 polymer ?
#
loop_
_entity_poly.entity_id
_entity_poly.type
_entity_poly.pdbx_seq_one_letter_code
_entity_poly.pdbx_strand_id
1 'polypeptide(L)'
;MEHGSNLILGLGNPLLDMTITADKNFLDKYSLKANDAILAEDKHMSLYEEMVKNHSVDFSAGGATLNALQVAQWIIGTPGTAVFMGCIGRDFYGEKLEAKAKENK
;
A
#
# COMPACT_ATOMS: atom_id res chain seq x y z
N MET A 1 14.24 29.08 -0.30
CA MET A 1 12.84 29.35 -0.69
C MET A 1 11.98 28.67 0.35
N GLU A 2 11.15 29.40 1.09
CA GLU A 2 10.12 28.79 1.94
C GLU A 2 9.07 28.18 1.01
N HIS A 3 8.97 26.85 0.99
CA HIS A 3 7.85 26.18 0.35
C HIS A 3 6.68 26.17 1.33
N GLY A 4 5.52 26.66 0.90
CA GLY A 4 4.29 26.58 1.70
C GLY A 4 3.88 25.13 1.96
N SER A 5 3.06 24.90 2.97
CA SER A 5 2.44 23.59 3.20
C SER A 5 1.30 23.34 2.21
N ASN A 6 0.99 22.06 1.98
CA ASN A 6 -0.16 21.58 1.22
C ASN A 6 -0.22 22.02 -0.26
N LEU A 7 0.93 22.10 -0.92
CA LEU A 7 1.02 22.55 -2.32
C LEU A 7 0.58 21.50 -3.33
N ILE A 8 0.70 20.22 -2.98
CA ILE A 8 0.34 19.09 -3.84
C ILE A 8 -0.77 18.30 -3.17
N LEU A 9 -1.90 18.14 -3.85
CA LEU A 9 -2.98 17.27 -3.43
C LEU A 9 -3.08 16.08 -4.39
N GLY A 10 -3.00 14.86 -3.86
CA GLY A 10 -3.27 13.63 -4.59
C GLY A 10 -4.52 12.93 -4.06
N LEU A 11 -5.34 12.45 -4.98
CA LEU A 11 -6.49 11.60 -4.67
C LEU A 11 -6.27 10.22 -5.28
N GLY A 12 -6.55 9.17 -4.52
CA GLY A 12 -6.42 7.81 -5.02
C GLY A 12 -6.87 6.77 -4.02
N ASN A 13 -6.57 5.52 -4.36
CA ASN A 13 -6.88 4.37 -3.52
C ASN A 13 -5.68 4.09 -2.62
N PRO A 14 -5.75 4.37 -1.32
CA PRO A 14 -4.73 3.93 -0.38
C PRO A 14 -4.88 2.41 -0.22
N LEU A 15 -3.80 1.68 -0.43
CA LEU A 15 -3.77 0.23 -0.31
C LEU A 15 -2.75 -0.17 0.74
N LEU A 16 -3.03 -1.21 1.50
CA LEU A 16 -2.02 -1.83 2.36
C LEU A 16 -1.32 -2.90 1.53
N ASP A 17 -0.06 -2.67 1.19
CA ASP A 17 0.73 -3.65 0.48
C ASP A 17 1.14 -4.75 1.47
N MET A 18 0.86 -5.99 1.08
CA MET A 18 1.23 -7.20 1.83
C MET A 18 2.26 -7.98 1.01
N THR A 19 3.49 -8.02 1.47
CA THR A 19 4.60 -8.66 0.74
C THR A 19 5.07 -9.91 1.48
N ILE A 20 5.21 -11.02 0.75
CA ILE A 20 5.77 -12.27 1.27
C ILE A 20 6.78 -12.85 0.27
N THR A 21 7.68 -13.70 0.77
CA THR A 21 8.41 -14.63 -0.09
C THR A 21 7.52 -15.85 -0.33
N ALA A 22 7.05 -16.03 -1.56
CA ALA A 22 6.21 -17.16 -1.99
C ALA A 22 6.97 -18.09 -2.95
N ASP A 23 6.55 -19.34 -3.02
CA ASP A 23 7.05 -20.32 -3.98
C ASP A 23 6.09 -20.47 -5.18
N LYS A 24 6.49 -21.26 -6.19
CA LYS A 24 5.66 -21.51 -7.37
C LYS A 24 4.34 -22.21 -7.02
N ASN A 25 4.33 -23.06 -6.00
CA ASN A 25 3.13 -23.78 -5.58
C ASN A 25 2.06 -22.82 -5.05
N PHE A 26 2.47 -21.79 -4.31
CA PHE A 26 1.58 -20.74 -3.84
C PHE A 26 0.94 -19.97 -5.01
N LEU A 27 1.73 -19.62 -6.02
CA LEU A 27 1.23 -18.96 -7.23
C LEU A 27 0.23 -19.86 -7.99
N ASP A 28 0.60 -21.12 -8.22
CA ASP A 28 -0.24 -22.10 -8.93
C ASP A 28 -1.58 -22.32 -8.21
N LYS A 29 -1.57 -22.40 -6.86
CA LYS A 29 -2.78 -22.57 -6.02
C LYS A 29 -3.83 -21.48 -6.25
N TYR A 30 -3.38 -20.24 -6.45
CA TYR A 30 -4.26 -19.10 -6.68
C TYR A 30 -4.36 -18.69 -8.15
N SER A 31 -3.82 -19.51 -9.07
CA SER A 31 -3.80 -19.21 -10.51
C SER A 31 -3.12 -17.87 -10.85
N LEU A 32 -2.09 -17.51 -10.07
CA LEU A 32 -1.31 -16.29 -10.27
C LEU A 32 -0.17 -16.56 -11.23
N LYS A 33 0.01 -15.69 -12.22
CA LYS A 33 1.19 -15.72 -13.09
C LYS A 33 2.32 -14.95 -12.43
N ALA A 34 3.56 -15.41 -12.63
CA ALA A 34 4.73 -14.64 -12.24
C ALA A 34 4.77 -13.30 -13.01
N ASN A 35 5.11 -12.21 -12.32
CA ASN A 35 5.17 -10.85 -12.84
C ASN A 35 3.84 -10.29 -13.39
N ASP A 36 2.71 -10.69 -12.79
CA ASP A 36 1.38 -10.21 -13.16
C ASP A 36 0.84 -9.17 -12.17
N ALA A 37 -0.11 -8.36 -12.60
CA ALA A 37 -0.82 -7.39 -11.77
C ALA A 37 -2.31 -7.46 -12.09
N ILE A 38 -3.07 -8.11 -11.21
CA ILE A 38 -4.49 -8.39 -11.40
C ILE A 38 -5.33 -7.83 -10.27
N LEU A 39 -6.61 -7.60 -10.53
CA LEU A 39 -7.59 -7.37 -9.47
C LEU A 39 -7.99 -8.71 -8.84
N ALA A 40 -8.21 -8.71 -7.53
CA ALA A 40 -8.70 -9.89 -6.83
C ALA A 40 -10.09 -10.30 -7.36
N GLU A 41 -10.30 -11.60 -7.46
CA GLU A 41 -11.57 -12.25 -7.76
C GLU A 41 -11.96 -13.06 -6.50
N ASP A 42 -13.16 -13.61 -6.42
CA ASP A 42 -13.62 -14.36 -5.24
C ASP A 42 -12.67 -15.53 -4.88
N LYS A 43 -12.05 -16.17 -5.87
CA LYS A 43 -11.06 -17.25 -5.68
C LYS A 43 -9.78 -16.79 -4.97
N HIS A 44 -9.47 -15.49 -5.00
CA HIS A 44 -8.30 -14.89 -4.38
C HIS A 44 -8.57 -14.46 -2.92
N MET A 45 -9.81 -14.44 -2.43
CA MET A 45 -10.11 -13.83 -1.13
C MET A 45 -9.45 -14.56 0.06
N SER A 46 -9.30 -15.88 -0.01
CA SER A 46 -8.64 -16.65 1.05
C SER A 46 -7.12 -16.46 1.11
N LEU A 47 -6.51 -15.88 0.05
CA LEU A 47 -5.08 -15.62 -0.04
C LEU A 47 -4.61 -14.70 1.09
N TYR A 48 -5.35 -13.64 1.39
CA TYR A 48 -4.95 -12.66 2.40
C TYR A 48 -4.84 -13.28 3.80
N GLU A 49 -5.80 -14.13 4.19
CA GLU A 49 -5.74 -14.82 5.48
C GLU A 49 -4.60 -15.83 5.55
N GLU A 50 -4.36 -16.56 4.46
CA GLU A 50 -3.26 -17.53 4.37
C GLU A 50 -1.90 -16.85 4.51
N MET A 51 -1.72 -15.70 3.86
CA MET A 51 -0.52 -14.88 3.99
C MET A 51 -0.26 -14.50 5.45
N VAL A 52 -1.27 -13.97 6.15
CA VAL A 52 -1.11 -13.52 7.54
C VAL A 52 -0.85 -14.70 8.50
N LYS A 53 -1.48 -15.85 8.26
CA LYS A 53 -1.37 -17.02 9.16
C LYS A 53 -0.06 -17.80 8.96
N ASN A 54 0.39 -17.95 7.72
CA ASN A 54 1.44 -18.91 7.38
C ASN A 54 2.75 -18.27 6.92
N HIS A 55 2.77 -16.96 6.70
CA HIS A 55 3.95 -16.24 6.21
C HIS A 55 4.31 -15.05 7.10
N SER A 56 5.58 -14.69 7.09
CA SER A 56 6.03 -13.41 7.63
C SER A 56 5.68 -12.31 6.62
N VAL A 57 4.54 -11.65 6.82
CA VAL A 57 4.08 -10.56 5.94
C VAL A 57 4.79 -9.27 6.30
N ASP A 58 5.44 -8.66 5.30
CA ASP A 58 5.86 -7.27 5.38
C ASP A 58 4.72 -6.35 4.93
N PHE A 59 4.43 -5.34 5.75
CA PHE A 59 3.31 -4.42 5.55
C PHE A 59 3.84 -3.03 5.25
N SER A 60 3.43 -2.45 4.12
CA SER A 60 3.77 -1.09 3.74
C SER A 60 2.54 -0.31 3.24
N ALA A 61 2.60 1.01 3.35
CA ALA A 61 1.57 1.87 2.77
C ALA A 61 1.79 1.96 1.27
N GLY A 62 0.76 1.59 0.51
CA GLY A 62 0.80 1.45 -0.94
C GLY A 62 -0.34 2.16 -1.65
N GLY A 63 -0.45 1.86 -2.94
CA GLY A 63 -1.36 2.52 -3.87
C GLY A 63 -0.65 3.58 -4.72
N ALA A 64 -0.93 3.58 -6.03
CA ALA A 64 -0.15 4.32 -7.02
C ALA A 64 0.02 5.82 -6.68
N THR A 65 -1.08 6.51 -6.37
CA THR A 65 -1.04 7.93 -6.01
C THR A 65 -0.32 8.17 -4.69
N LEU A 66 -0.52 7.30 -3.69
CA LEU A 66 0.14 7.44 -2.38
C LEU A 66 1.67 7.28 -2.53
N ASN A 67 2.10 6.26 -3.29
CA ASN A 67 3.53 6.01 -3.57
C ASN A 67 4.17 7.21 -4.26
N ALA A 68 3.53 7.77 -5.29
CA ALA A 68 4.03 8.94 -5.98
C ALA A 68 4.16 10.17 -5.06
N LEU A 69 3.18 10.40 -4.19
CA LEU A 69 3.23 11.51 -3.23
C LEU A 69 4.27 11.31 -2.13
N GLN A 70 4.48 10.10 -1.63
CA GLN A 70 5.52 9.83 -0.65
C GLN A 70 6.92 10.13 -1.22
N VAL A 71 7.17 9.74 -2.48
CA VAL A 71 8.42 10.07 -3.17
C VAL A 71 8.54 11.57 -3.41
N ALA A 72 7.46 12.23 -3.84
CA ALA A 72 7.47 13.69 -4.01
C ALA A 72 7.76 14.42 -2.70
N GLN A 73 7.13 14.00 -1.60
CA GLN A 73 7.36 14.53 -0.25
C GLN A 73 8.82 14.33 0.20
N TRP A 74 9.39 13.17 -0.08
CA TRP A 74 10.79 12.86 0.21
C TRP A 74 11.76 13.73 -0.60
N ILE A 75 11.55 13.88 -1.92
CA ILE A 75 12.39 14.71 -2.79
C ILE A 75 12.33 16.18 -2.40
N ILE A 76 11.13 16.70 -2.10
CA ILE A 76 10.94 18.11 -1.73
C ILE A 76 11.57 18.40 -0.35
N GLY A 77 11.57 17.42 0.56
CA GLY A 77 12.21 17.52 1.87
C GLY A 77 11.57 18.52 2.84
N THR A 78 10.50 19.21 2.44
CA THR A 78 9.74 20.15 3.29
C THR A 78 8.48 19.46 3.80
N PRO A 79 8.37 19.11 5.10
CA PRO A 79 7.24 18.36 5.64
C PRO A 79 5.88 18.97 5.33
N GLY A 80 4.91 18.13 5.00
CA GLY A 80 3.54 18.57 4.72
C GLY A 80 3.36 19.28 3.38
N THR A 81 4.28 19.15 2.43
CA THR A 81 4.11 19.70 1.07
C THR A 81 3.08 18.91 0.26
N ALA A 82 3.07 17.58 0.43
CA ALA A 82 2.14 16.69 -0.24
C ALA A 82 1.02 16.23 0.72
N VAL A 83 -0.22 16.32 0.25
CA VAL A 83 -1.42 15.87 0.92
C VAL A 83 -2.06 14.76 0.10
N PHE A 84 -2.42 13.67 0.78
CA PHE A 84 -3.14 12.56 0.17
C PHE A 84 -4.56 12.49 0.72
N MET A 85 -5.54 12.28 -0.15
CA MET A 85 -6.91 11.93 0.21
C MET A 85 -7.32 10.59 -0.41
N GLY A 86 -7.97 9.76 0.39
CA GLY A 86 -8.45 8.44 -0.02
C GLY A 86 -9.41 7.86 1.02
N CYS A 87 -9.91 6.66 0.77
CA CYS A 87 -10.84 5.97 1.66
C CYS A 87 -10.20 4.68 2.20
N ILE A 88 -10.32 4.45 3.50
CA ILE A 88 -9.89 3.21 4.17
C ILE A 88 -11.03 2.64 5.01
N GLY A 89 -11.01 1.33 5.24
CA GLY A 89 -11.92 0.66 6.15
C GLY A 89 -11.62 1.00 7.62
N ARG A 90 -12.62 0.83 8.48
CA ARG A 90 -12.45 0.83 9.95
C ARG A 90 -12.15 -0.57 10.43
N ASP A 91 -10.96 -1.04 10.09
CA ASP A 91 -10.48 -2.38 10.39
C ASP A 91 -8.97 -2.37 10.64
N PHE A 92 -8.45 -3.53 11.03
CA PHE A 92 -7.03 -3.73 11.30
C PHE A 92 -6.12 -3.29 10.15
N TYR A 93 -6.55 -3.50 8.90
CA TYR A 93 -5.73 -3.14 7.73
C TYR A 93 -5.76 -1.63 7.50
N GLY A 94 -6.90 -0.98 7.68
CA GLY A 94 -7.04 0.47 7.66
C GLY A 94 -6.16 1.16 8.71
N GLU A 95 -6.17 0.66 9.95
CA GLU A 95 -5.33 1.18 11.03
C GLU A 95 -3.83 1.02 10.73
N LYS A 96 -3.41 -0.15 10.22
CA LYS A 96 -2.02 -0.38 9.80
C LYS A 96 -1.61 0.55 8.66
N LEU A 97 -2.47 0.71 7.66
CA LEU A 97 -2.21 1.56 6.50
C LEU A 97 -2.04 3.02 6.93
N GLU A 98 -2.91 3.52 7.82
CA GLU A 98 -2.80 4.87 8.36
C GLU A 98 -1.49 5.06 9.13
N ALA A 99 -1.10 4.09 9.97
CA ALA A 99 0.17 4.14 10.69
C ALA A 99 1.36 4.19 9.71
N LYS A 100 1.41 3.28 8.73
CA LYS A 100 2.48 3.22 7.72
C LYS A 100 2.56 4.48 6.85
N ALA A 101 1.42 5.06 6.47
CA ALA A 101 1.40 6.29 5.68
C ALA A 101 1.90 7.52 6.46
N LYS A 102 1.95 7.46 7.79
CA LYS A 102 2.45 8.52 8.67
C LYS A 102 3.90 8.34 9.10
N GLU A 103 4.49 7.15 8.94
CA GLU A 103 5.90 6.89 9.29
C GLU A 103 6.88 7.76 8.48
N ASN A 104 6.51 8.16 7.25
CA ASN A 104 7.35 8.92 6.32
C ASN A 104 7.01 10.42 6.25
N LYS A 105 6.33 10.98 7.26
CA LYS A 105 5.94 12.40 7.31
C LYS A 105 6.94 13.26 8.09
#